data_AF-A0AAD9VS50-F1
#
_entry.id   AF-A0AAD9VS50-F1
#
_cell.length_a   1.000
_cell.length_b   1.000
_cell.length_c   1.000
_cell.angle_alpha   90.00
_cell.angle_beta   90.00
_cell.angle_gamma   90.00
#
_symmetry.space_group_name_H-M   'P 1'
#
loop_
_entity.id
_entity.type
_entity.pdbx_description
1 polymer ?
#
loop_
_entity_poly.entity_id
_entity_poly.type
_entity_poly.pdbx_seq_one_letter_code
_entity_poly.pdbx_strand_id
1 'polypeptide(L)'
;MSALCVMGWLSFFVTVKEHANELWQNGRAKEVIGPIRVVHQFVDMPTETAEFYNVTSGNMEKVKGCIPAMGYSFAAGTTDGPGSFAFEQGTTTSNPFWNAVRNFLATPTQEDLRCHGAKPIFLATGRIKLPYQWQPRVVSTQVALIGNVVIAGVPGEFTTMSGRRLREAIRTATNSVSDEEDYSIIIAGLCNTYSDYITTPEEYQVQRYEGASTIYGPHTLTIYLKLYQELVTAAIHKKEVEPGPNPPDFNLKRLISFLTPVLYDTPKWGRSFGDCIQQPKSVVHPGDVVTASFVSGHPRNNLMTENTYLSVERLLENDTWVMIATDADWETKFKWVRTSVILGSSQVYITWEVPENVKPGEYRIKHFGHYRYILGGVYAYEGVSNTFKVIVPDPNIH
;
A
#
# COMPACT_ATOMS: atom_id res chain seq x y z
N MET A 1 6.44 14.16 -9.77
CA MET A 1 6.06 13.02 -10.64
C MET A 1 5.88 13.54 -12.05
N SER A 2 6.70 13.09 -12.99
CA SER A 2 6.57 13.45 -14.41
C SER A 2 5.32 12.78 -15.02
N ALA A 3 4.71 13.42 -16.01
CA ALA A 3 3.54 12.90 -16.74
C ALA A 3 3.78 11.49 -17.35
N LEU A 4 5.04 11.19 -17.70
CA LEU A 4 5.50 9.87 -18.17
C LEU A 4 5.29 8.75 -17.14
N CYS A 5 5.49 9.05 -15.85
CA CYS A 5 5.28 8.07 -14.79
C CYS A 5 3.77 7.72 -14.71
N VAL A 6 2.90 8.75 -14.66
CA VAL A 6 1.44 8.57 -14.58
C VAL A 6 0.87 7.81 -15.79
N MET A 7 1.34 8.08 -17.02
CA MET A 7 0.94 7.33 -18.21
C MET A 7 1.38 5.86 -18.16
N GLY A 8 2.56 5.56 -17.61
CA GLY A 8 3.03 4.19 -17.41
C GLY A 8 2.14 3.38 -16.46
N TRP A 9 1.68 3.99 -15.36
CA TRP A 9 0.76 3.35 -14.41
C TRP A 9 -0.60 3.05 -15.04
N LEU A 10 -1.16 3.99 -15.82
CA LEU A 10 -2.45 3.79 -16.48
C LEU A 10 -2.40 2.62 -17.47
N SER A 11 -1.35 2.56 -18.29
CA SER A 11 -1.12 1.46 -19.22
C SER A 11 -0.99 0.13 -18.48
N PHE A 12 -0.29 0.09 -17.35
CA PHE A 12 -0.13 -1.12 -16.55
C PHE A 12 -1.48 -1.64 -16.01
N PHE A 13 -2.32 -0.77 -15.44
CA PHE A 13 -3.63 -1.18 -14.92
C PHE A 13 -4.58 -1.68 -16.00
N VAL A 14 -4.59 -1.02 -17.17
CA VAL A 14 -5.39 -1.47 -18.32
C VAL A 14 -4.91 -2.85 -18.77
N THR A 15 -3.61 -3.04 -18.96
CA THR A 15 -3.04 -4.35 -19.35
C THR A 15 -3.33 -5.43 -18.32
N VAL A 16 -3.24 -5.15 -17.02
CA VAL A 16 -3.56 -6.11 -15.95
C VAL A 16 -5.04 -6.49 -15.99
N LYS A 17 -5.95 -5.52 -16.16
CA LYS A 17 -7.39 -5.76 -16.27
C LYS A 17 -7.72 -6.59 -17.51
N GLU A 18 -7.17 -6.22 -18.67
CA GLU A 18 -7.37 -6.92 -19.93
C GLU A 18 -6.88 -8.36 -19.81
N HIS A 19 -5.66 -8.57 -19.32
CA HIS A 19 -5.10 -9.90 -19.17
C HIS A 19 -5.85 -10.75 -18.13
N ALA A 20 -6.29 -10.17 -17.02
CA ALA A 20 -7.13 -10.87 -16.05
C ALA A 20 -8.47 -11.30 -16.69
N ASN A 21 -9.08 -10.43 -17.51
CA ASN A 21 -10.30 -10.74 -18.23
C ASN A 21 -10.08 -11.81 -19.32
N GLU A 22 -8.95 -11.76 -20.05
CA GLU A 22 -8.55 -12.81 -20.98
C GLU A 22 -8.41 -14.16 -20.26
N LEU A 23 -7.74 -14.19 -19.10
CA LEU A 23 -7.58 -15.40 -18.30
C LEU A 23 -8.93 -15.93 -17.80
N TRP A 24 -9.83 -15.04 -17.40
CA TRP A 24 -11.19 -15.38 -16.96
C TRP A 24 -12.04 -15.97 -18.09
N GLN A 25 -11.94 -15.43 -19.31
CA GLN A 25 -12.80 -15.78 -20.43
C GLN A 25 -12.24 -16.88 -21.35
N ASN A 26 -10.96 -17.24 -21.24
CA ASN A 26 -10.31 -18.16 -22.20
C ASN A 26 -10.78 -19.64 -22.13
N GLY A 27 -11.72 -19.99 -21.26
CA GLY A 27 -12.26 -21.35 -21.15
C GLY A 27 -11.29 -22.41 -20.61
N ARG A 28 -10.12 -22.00 -20.09
CA ARG A 28 -9.11 -22.90 -19.47
C ARG A 28 -9.13 -22.86 -17.95
N ALA A 29 -10.24 -22.40 -17.36
CA ALA A 29 -10.42 -22.42 -15.92
C ALA A 29 -10.36 -23.88 -15.42
N LYS A 30 -9.58 -24.12 -14.35
CA LYS A 30 -9.55 -25.40 -13.65
C LYS A 30 -10.37 -25.23 -12.37
N GLU A 31 -11.30 -26.16 -12.14
CA GLU A 31 -12.03 -26.21 -10.88
C GLU A 31 -11.07 -26.54 -9.74
N VAL A 32 -11.15 -25.78 -8.64
CA VAL A 32 -10.35 -26.02 -7.43
C VAL A 32 -11.21 -26.85 -6.48
N ILE A 33 -10.83 -28.11 -6.30
CA ILE A 33 -11.56 -29.08 -5.47
C ILE A 33 -10.61 -29.58 -4.38
N GLY A 34 -11.12 -29.65 -3.15
CA GLY A 34 -10.42 -30.32 -2.05
C GLY A 34 -10.62 -29.61 -0.72
N PRO A 35 -9.93 -30.08 0.33
CA PRO A 35 -10.07 -29.55 1.67
C PRO A 35 -9.50 -28.14 1.79
N ILE A 36 -9.99 -27.40 2.78
CA ILE A 36 -9.44 -26.11 3.19
C ILE A 36 -8.64 -26.31 4.47
N ARG A 37 -7.42 -25.77 4.53
CA ARG A 37 -6.63 -25.70 5.75
C ARG A 37 -5.82 -24.42 5.79
N VAL A 38 -5.75 -23.81 6.96
CA VAL A 38 -4.90 -22.65 7.20
C VAL A 38 -3.93 -22.99 8.32
N VAL A 39 -2.64 -22.70 8.11
CA VAL A 39 -1.61 -22.84 9.14
C VAL A 39 -0.95 -21.48 9.30
N HIS A 40 -0.82 -21.04 10.55
CA HIS A 40 -0.27 -19.75 10.92
C HIS A 40 0.72 -19.93 12.06
N GLN A 41 1.80 -19.16 12.05
CA GLN A 41 2.76 -19.09 13.14
C GLN A 41 3.33 -17.67 13.26
N PHE A 42 3.40 -17.17 14.49
CA PHE A 42 4.22 -16.01 14.80
C PHE A 42 5.69 -16.41 14.96
N VAL A 43 6.59 -15.62 14.40
CA VAL A 43 8.02 -15.98 14.35
C VAL A 43 8.86 -14.81 14.84
N ASP A 44 9.70 -15.05 15.85
CA ASP A 44 10.76 -14.12 16.26
C ASP A 44 11.96 -14.26 15.31
N MET A 45 11.93 -13.47 14.23
CA MET A 45 12.87 -13.57 13.11
C MET A 45 14.36 -13.51 13.54
N PRO A 46 14.78 -12.61 14.46
CA PRO A 46 16.14 -12.61 15.00
C PRO A 46 16.58 -13.88 15.74
N THR A 47 15.66 -14.77 16.15
CA THR A 47 16.03 -16.04 16.80
C THR A 47 16.10 -17.20 15.85
N GLU A 48 15.50 -17.07 14.66
CA GLU A 48 15.44 -18.13 13.68
C GLU A 48 16.78 -18.45 13.05
N THR A 49 16.95 -19.73 12.72
CA THR A 49 18.13 -20.25 12.00
C THR A 49 17.71 -21.10 10.82
N ALA A 50 18.53 -21.10 9.78
CA ALA A 50 18.36 -21.91 8.59
C ALA A 50 19.70 -22.41 8.07
N GLU A 51 19.66 -23.47 7.27
CA GLU A 51 20.82 -23.97 6.52
C GLU A 51 20.93 -23.20 5.20
N PHE A 52 22.13 -22.70 4.89
CA PHE A 52 22.41 -21.93 3.69
C PHE A 52 23.57 -22.53 2.93
N TYR A 53 23.38 -22.82 1.63
CA TYR A 53 24.49 -23.21 0.77
C TYR A 53 25.22 -21.96 0.26
N ASN A 54 26.42 -21.75 0.75
CA ASN A 54 27.27 -20.66 0.32
C ASN A 54 28.03 -21.09 -0.94
N VAL A 55 27.59 -20.58 -2.09
CA VAL A 55 28.18 -20.92 -3.40
C VAL A 55 29.67 -20.53 -3.48
N THR A 56 30.09 -19.48 -2.77
CA THR A 56 31.48 -19.01 -2.78
C THR A 56 32.40 -19.92 -1.96
N SER A 57 31.94 -20.40 -0.80
CA SER A 57 32.72 -21.30 0.05
C SER A 57 32.54 -22.78 -0.32
N GLY A 58 31.49 -23.11 -1.07
CA GLY A 58 31.11 -24.48 -1.44
C GLY A 58 30.51 -25.29 -0.28
N ASN A 59 30.23 -24.66 0.86
CA ASN A 59 29.83 -25.33 2.09
C ASN A 59 28.39 -24.97 2.51
N MET A 60 27.77 -25.89 3.25
CA MET A 60 26.56 -25.60 4.01
C MET A 60 26.94 -24.85 5.29
N GLU A 61 26.27 -23.74 5.54
CA GLU A 61 26.50 -22.86 6.68
C GLU A 61 25.17 -22.66 7.44
N LYS A 62 25.22 -22.77 8.76
CA LYS A 62 24.08 -22.42 9.61
C LYS A 62 24.03 -20.92 9.80
N VAL A 63 22.97 -20.30 9.30
CA VAL A 63 22.75 -18.85 9.34
C VAL A 63 21.64 -18.49 10.32
N LYS A 64 21.59 -17.23 10.75
CA LYS A 64 20.64 -16.71 11.75
C LYS A 64 20.11 -15.34 11.33
N GLY A 65 18.88 -15.02 11.75
CA GLY A 65 18.29 -13.69 11.56
C GLY A 65 18.95 -12.62 12.44
N CYS A 66 18.98 -11.40 11.95
CA CYS A 66 19.50 -10.23 12.67
C CYS A 66 18.38 -9.46 13.35
N ILE A 67 18.73 -8.71 14.41
CA ILE A 67 17.84 -7.69 14.98
C ILE A 67 17.54 -6.64 13.90
N PRO A 68 16.29 -6.14 13.77
CA PRO A 68 15.90 -5.19 12.74
C PRO A 68 16.88 -4.01 12.60
N ALA A 69 17.33 -3.76 11.37
CA ALA A 69 18.05 -2.54 11.03
C ALA A 69 17.89 -2.15 9.55
N MET A 70 17.80 -0.84 9.32
CA MET A 70 17.75 -0.24 7.98
C MET A 70 19.11 0.31 7.56
N GLY A 71 19.43 0.10 6.28
CA GLY A 71 20.68 0.56 5.67
C GLY A 71 20.59 2.02 5.19
N TYR A 72 21.73 2.60 4.79
CA TYR A 72 21.77 3.97 4.25
C TYR A 72 20.89 4.15 3.00
N SER A 73 20.89 3.17 2.09
CA SER A 73 20.11 3.24 0.84
C SER A 73 18.60 3.25 1.05
N PHE A 74 18.09 2.95 2.26
CA PHE A 74 16.68 3.15 2.60
C PHE A 74 16.29 4.62 2.43
N ALA A 75 17.12 5.55 2.90
CA ALA A 75 16.83 6.98 2.82
C ALA A 75 16.94 7.57 1.40
N ALA A 76 17.49 6.80 0.44
CA ALA A 76 17.58 7.18 -0.97
C ALA A 76 16.25 6.99 -1.73
N GLY A 77 15.31 6.22 -1.17
CA GLY A 77 14.07 5.85 -1.85
C GLY A 77 14.31 5.10 -3.16
N THR A 78 13.30 5.09 -4.04
CA THR A 78 13.35 4.43 -5.36
C THR A 78 13.16 5.42 -6.49
N THR A 79 13.19 4.93 -7.73
CA THR A 79 12.79 5.72 -8.91
C THR A 79 11.30 6.10 -8.88
N ASP A 80 10.47 5.34 -8.16
CA ASP A 80 9.02 5.54 -8.07
C ASP A 80 8.64 6.52 -6.94
N GLY A 81 9.54 6.70 -5.98
CA GLY A 81 9.44 7.67 -4.90
C GLY A 81 10.84 8.01 -4.40
N PRO A 82 11.50 9.05 -4.97
CA PRO A 82 12.86 9.39 -4.59
C PRO A 82 12.89 9.85 -3.12
N GLY A 83 13.87 9.35 -2.39
CA GLY A 83 14.13 9.74 -1.01
C GLY A 83 14.87 11.07 -0.92
N SER A 84 15.60 11.26 0.16
CA SER A 84 16.38 12.48 0.35
C SER A 84 17.56 12.52 -0.62
N PHE A 85 17.78 13.67 -1.26
CA PHE A 85 18.89 13.93 -2.19
C PHE A 85 20.29 13.70 -1.58
N ALA A 86 20.39 13.55 -0.26
CA ALA A 86 21.64 13.26 0.45
C ALA A 86 22.03 11.77 0.49
N PHE A 87 21.22 10.88 -0.08
CA PHE A 87 21.43 9.43 -0.06
C PHE A 87 21.35 8.83 -1.47
N GLU A 88 22.24 7.87 -1.75
CA GLU A 88 22.28 7.13 -3.02
C GLU A 88 22.02 5.65 -2.79
N GLN A 89 21.33 5.00 -3.73
CA GLN A 89 21.17 3.55 -3.72
C GLN A 89 22.49 2.84 -4.03
N GLY A 90 22.71 1.68 -3.40
CA GLY A 90 23.95 0.92 -3.56
C GLY A 90 25.05 1.30 -2.56
N THR A 91 24.72 2.11 -1.55
CA THR A 91 25.69 2.55 -0.54
C THR A 91 26.06 1.37 0.38
N THR A 92 27.32 0.93 0.29
CA THR A 92 27.90 -0.14 1.14
C THR A 92 28.85 0.40 2.22
N THR A 93 29.18 1.69 2.19
CA THR A 93 30.08 2.34 3.17
C THR A 93 29.33 3.38 4.02
N SER A 94 29.66 3.50 5.30
CA SER A 94 29.02 4.48 6.19
C SER A 94 29.59 5.90 6.04
N ASN A 95 28.82 6.92 6.45
CA ASN A 95 29.27 8.31 6.50
C ASN A 95 29.39 8.80 7.96
N PRO A 96 30.51 9.42 8.38
CA PRO A 96 30.71 9.90 9.75
C PRO A 96 29.61 10.84 10.29
N PHE A 97 29.08 11.74 9.45
CA PHE A 97 28.03 12.67 9.85
C PHE A 97 26.72 11.94 10.18
N TRP A 98 26.29 11.05 9.28
CA TRP A 98 25.08 10.25 9.47
C TRP A 98 25.23 9.21 10.59
N ASN A 99 26.44 8.72 10.83
CA ASN A 99 26.74 7.89 12.00
C ASN A 99 26.51 8.65 13.31
N ALA A 100 26.81 9.95 13.39
CA ALA A 100 26.55 10.76 14.58
C ALA A 100 25.04 10.93 14.84
N VAL A 101 24.26 11.22 13.79
CA VAL A 101 22.79 11.31 13.86
C VAL A 101 22.16 9.97 14.26
N ARG A 102 22.63 8.86 13.68
CA ARG A 102 22.23 7.50 14.07
C ARG A 102 22.54 7.22 15.54
N ASN A 103 23.76 7.48 15.97
CA ASN A 103 24.23 7.12 17.31
C ASN A 103 23.48 7.87 18.41
N PHE A 104 22.97 9.08 18.11
CA PHE A 104 22.08 9.82 18.98
C PHE A 104 20.73 9.10 19.21
N LEU A 105 20.20 8.39 18.22
CA LEU A 105 18.95 7.64 18.33
C LEU A 105 19.15 6.25 18.94
N ALA A 106 20.02 5.45 18.33
CA ALA A 106 20.46 4.15 18.84
C ALA A 106 21.76 3.73 18.15
N THR A 107 22.82 3.51 18.93
CA THR A 107 24.11 3.06 18.39
C THR A 107 24.08 1.56 18.12
N PRO A 108 24.36 1.09 16.88
CA PRO A 108 24.46 -0.33 16.58
C PRO A 108 25.64 -0.96 17.31
N THR A 109 25.46 -2.19 17.80
CA THR A 109 26.53 -2.96 18.44
C THR A 109 27.44 -3.61 17.40
N GLN A 110 28.62 -4.07 17.82
CA GLN A 110 29.52 -4.84 16.95
C GLN A 110 28.89 -6.16 16.47
N GLU A 111 27.97 -6.72 17.25
CA GLU A 111 27.17 -7.88 16.84
C GLU A 111 26.20 -7.51 15.72
N ASP A 112 25.51 -6.37 15.83
CA ASP A 112 24.58 -5.89 14.79
C ASP A 112 25.32 -5.67 13.46
N LEU A 113 26.47 -4.98 13.50
CA LEU A 113 27.29 -4.72 12.32
C LEU A 113 27.75 -6.02 11.64
N ARG A 114 28.21 -7.00 12.44
CA ARG A 114 28.65 -8.30 11.92
C ARG A 114 27.51 -9.11 11.31
N CYS A 115 26.34 -9.12 11.95
CA CYS A 115 25.17 -9.85 11.47
C CYS A 115 24.66 -9.27 10.14
N HIS A 116 24.59 -7.95 10.04
CA HIS A 116 24.11 -7.27 8.84
C HIS A 116 25.10 -7.27 7.67
N GLY A 117 26.39 -7.51 7.93
CA GLY A 117 27.41 -7.70 6.90
C GLY A 117 27.55 -6.49 5.97
N ALA A 118 27.24 -6.68 4.68
CA ALA A 118 27.38 -5.66 3.64
C ALA A 118 26.50 -4.41 3.84
N LYS A 119 25.50 -4.44 4.72
CA LYS A 119 24.62 -3.29 5.00
C LYS A 119 25.29 -2.32 5.98
N PRO A 120 25.61 -1.08 5.57
CA PRO A 120 25.94 -0.03 6.51
C PRO A 120 24.66 0.38 7.25
N ILE A 121 24.57 0.07 8.54
CA ILE A 121 23.38 0.37 9.35
C ILE A 121 23.22 1.90 9.50
N PHE A 122 22.10 2.43 9.00
CA PHE A 122 21.68 3.81 9.19
C PHE A 122 20.75 3.95 10.39
N LEU A 123 19.80 3.03 10.57
CA LEU A 123 18.90 3.00 11.73
C LEU A 123 18.91 1.61 12.35
N ALA A 124 19.38 1.50 13.60
CA ALA A 124 19.34 0.28 14.40
C ALA A 124 17.97 0.14 15.09
N THR A 125 16.90 0.06 14.29
CA THR A 125 15.50 0.12 14.72
C THR A 125 15.13 -0.91 15.77
N GLY A 126 15.67 -2.13 15.69
CA GLY A 126 15.43 -3.18 16.68
C GLY A 126 16.09 -2.92 18.05
N ARG A 127 16.95 -1.90 18.15
CA ARG A 127 17.51 -1.40 19.42
C ARG A 127 16.70 -0.23 20.00
N ILE A 128 15.83 0.40 19.21
CA ILE A 128 14.97 1.50 19.65
C ILE A 128 13.71 0.93 20.30
N LYS A 129 13.51 1.22 21.59
CA LYS A 129 12.34 0.75 22.37
C LYS A 129 11.46 1.86 22.91
N LEU A 130 11.94 3.12 22.85
CA LEU A 130 11.22 4.28 23.34
C LEU A 130 10.82 5.18 22.15
N PRO A 131 9.57 5.68 22.11
CA PRO A 131 8.45 5.35 23.00
C PRO A 131 7.90 3.92 22.80
N TYR A 132 8.21 3.27 21.68
CA TYR A 132 7.83 1.91 21.32
C TYR A 132 8.89 1.30 20.38
N GLN A 133 8.76 0.01 20.03
CA GLN A 133 9.61 -0.62 19.02
C GLN A 133 9.31 0.00 17.64
N TRP A 134 10.36 0.33 16.88
CA TRP A 134 10.20 1.01 15.59
C TRP A 134 9.95 0.06 14.41
N GLN A 135 10.39 -1.19 14.51
CA GLN A 135 10.15 -2.24 13.51
C GLN A 135 9.81 -3.56 14.21
N PRO A 136 8.99 -4.42 13.58
CA PRO A 136 8.57 -5.68 14.19
C PRO A 136 9.76 -6.64 14.33
N ARG A 137 9.86 -7.27 15.51
CA ARG A 137 10.74 -8.42 15.73
C ARG A 137 10.01 -9.74 15.50
N VAL A 138 8.76 -9.79 15.92
CA VAL A 138 7.84 -10.91 15.72
C VAL A 138 6.98 -10.62 14.50
N VAL A 139 6.94 -11.55 13.54
CA VAL A 139 6.15 -11.42 12.31
C VAL A 139 5.14 -12.57 12.18
N SER A 140 4.05 -12.33 11.46
CA SER A 140 3.09 -13.37 11.11
C SER A 140 3.54 -14.10 9.84
N THR A 141 3.55 -15.43 9.88
CA THR A 141 3.73 -16.29 8.71
C THR A 141 2.49 -17.17 8.54
N GLN A 142 1.99 -17.30 7.32
CA GLN A 142 0.72 -17.99 7.07
C GLN A 142 0.68 -18.64 5.70
N VAL A 143 0.10 -19.84 5.65
CA VAL A 143 -0.28 -20.51 4.41
C VAL A 143 -1.73 -20.96 4.47
N ALA A 144 -2.45 -20.76 3.36
CA ALA A 144 -3.78 -21.32 3.15
C ALA A 144 -3.73 -22.34 2.01
N LEU A 145 -4.18 -23.55 2.29
CA LEU A 145 -4.37 -24.63 1.33
C LEU A 145 -5.85 -24.71 0.98
N ILE A 146 -6.18 -24.62 -0.30
CA ILE A 146 -7.54 -24.72 -0.83
C ILE A 146 -7.48 -25.74 -1.97
N GLY A 147 -7.79 -27.00 -1.67
CA GLY A 147 -7.51 -28.10 -2.60
C GLY A 147 -6.03 -28.14 -2.98
N ASN A 148 -5.73 -28.03 -4.27
CA ASN A 148 -4.37 -27.96 -4.80
C ASN A 148 -3.82 -26.52 -4.93
N VAL A 149 -4.46 -25.50 -4.35
CA VAL A 149 -3.96 -24.12 -4.35
C VAL A 149 -3.32 -23.79 -3.01
N VAL A 150 -2.04 -23.41 -3.03
CA VAL A 150 -1.30 -22.88 -1.88
C VAL A 150 -1.22 -21.36 -2.00
N ILE A 151 -1.77 -20.64 -1.03
CA ILE A 151 -1.59 -19.19 -0.88
C ILE A 151 -0.65 -18.95 0.30
N ALA A 152 0.57 -18.51 0.01
CA ALA A 152 1.53 -18.09 1.02
C ALA A 152 1.41 -16.58 1.25
N GLY A 153 0.83 -16.20 2.38
CA GLY A 153 0.75 -14.81 2.82
C GLY A 153 2.06 -14.41 3.47
N VAL A 154 2.85 -13.54 2.81
CA VAL A 154 4.18 -13.14 3.25
C VAL A 154 4.18 -11.74 3.89
N PRO A 155 4.86 -11.54 5.03
CA PRO A 155 4.75 -10.32 5.83
C PRO A 155 5.66 -9.17 5.33
N GLY A 156 5.70 -8.93 4.02
CA GLY A 156 6.54 -7.89 3.44
C GLY A 156 6.59 -7.93 1.92
N GLU A 157 7.60 -7.27 1.37
CA GLU A 157 7.79 -7.09 -0.07
C GLU A 157 8.91 -7.98 -0.59
N PHE A 158 8.55 -9.16 -1.11
CA PHE A 158 9.51 -10.06 -1.74
C PHE A 158 9.91 -9.53 -3.11
N THR A 159 11.21 -9.44 -3.38
CA THR A 159 11.71 -9.19 -4.75
C THR A 159 11.27 -10.31 -5.69
N THR A 160 11.39 -10.06 -7.00
CA THR A 160 11.05 -11.06 -8.02
C THR A 160 11.76 -12.39 -7.77
N MET A 161 13.07 -12.38 -7.46
CA MET A 161 13.77 -13.64 -7.22
C MET A 161 13.49 -14.24 -5.85
N SER A 162 13.29 -13.44 -4.82
CA SER A 162 12.82 -13.93 -3.53
C SER A 162 11.50 -14.70 -3.67
N GLY A 163 10.51 -14.12 -4.36
CA GLY A 163 9.21 -14.75 -4.59
C GLY A 163 9.30 -16.01 -5.44
N ARG A 164 10.16 -16.03 -6.47
CA ARG A 164 10.40 -17.24 -7.29
C ARG A 164 11.06 -18.36 -6.48
N ARG A 165 12.07 -18.05 -5.66
CA ARG A 165 12.73 -19.04 -4.78
C ARG A 165 11.76 -19.58 -3.72
N LEU A 166 10.90 -18.72 -3.16
CA LEU A 166 9.85 -19.16 -2.23
C LEU A 166 8.84 -20.08 -2.90
N ARG A 167 8.38 -19.73 -4.11
CA ARG A 167 7.48 -20.58 -4.89
C ARG A 167 8.09 -21.96 -5.14
N GLU A 168 9.37 -22.02 -5.48
CA GLU A 168 10.05 -23.29 -5.70
C GLU A 168 10.26 -24.07 -4.40
N ALA A 169 10.62 -23.40 -3.29
CA ALA A 169 10.76 -24.05 -1.99
C ALA A 169 9.45 -24.71 -1.55
N ILE A 170 8.32 -24.02 -1.73
CA ILE A 170 6.97 -24.55 -1.46
C ILE A 170 6.65 -25.72 -2.40
N ARG A 171 6.98 -25.63 -3.69
CA ARG A 171 6.77 -26.71 -4.66
C ARG A 171 7.53 -27.97 -4.28
N THR A 172 8.78 -27.83 -3.83
CA THR A 172 9.56 -28.96 -3.33
C THR A 172 8.89 -29.60 -2.10
N ALA A 173 8.30 -28.78 -1.21
CA ALA A 173 7.58 -29.28 -0.04
C ALA A 173 6.23 -29.94 -0.37
N THR A 174 5.58 -29.56 -1.47
CA THR A 174 4.35 -30.23 -1.94
C THR A 174 4.67 -31.55 -2.65
N ASN A 175 5.68 -31.56 -3.52
CA ASN A 175 6.05 -32.74 -4.31
C ASN A 175 6.61 -33.87 -3.44
N SER A 176 7.28 -33.55 -2.33
CA SER A 176 7.78 -34.57 -1.40
C SER A 176 6.66 -35.37 -0.70
N VAL A 177 5.40 -34.99 -0.88
CA VAL A 177 4.25 -35.59 -0.20
C VAL A 177 3.24 -36.21 -1.17
N SER A 178 3.13 -35.70 -2.41
CA SER A 178 2.30 -36.29 -3.46
C SER A 178 2.89 -35.99 -4.84
N ASP A 179 3.38 -37.02 -5.53
CA ASP A 179 3.90 -36.92 -6.90
C ASP A 179 2.78 -36.69 -7.95
N GLU A 180 1.51 -36.84 -7.57
CA GLU A 180 0.36 -36.84 -8.49
C GLU A 180 -0.42 -35.51 -8.52
N GLU A 181 -0.20 -34.59 -7.56
CA GLU A 181 -0.95 -33.32 -7.47
C GLU A 181 -0.13 -32.12 -7.94
N ASP A 182 -0.57 -31.49 -9.04
CA ASP A 182 -0.02 -30.21 -9.52
C ASP A 182 -0.54 -29.06 -8.65
N TYR A 183 0.28 -28.61 -7.69
CA TYR A 183 -0.05 -27.50 -6.80
C TYR A 183 0.16 -26.12 -7.47
N SER A 184 -0.87 -25.28 -7.45
CA SER A 184 -0.76 -23.87 -7.83
C SER A 184 -0.32 -23.03 -6.63
N ILE A 185 0.82 -22.35 -6.75
CA ILE A 185 1.45 -21.63 -5.62
C ILE A 185 1.42 -20.12 -5.87
N ILE A 186 0.63 -19.44 -5.04
CA ILE A 186 0.42 -18.00 -5.05
C ILE A 186 1.17 -17.40 -3.87
N ILE A 187 2.01 -16.39 -4.15
CA ILE A 187 2.66 -15.58 -3.12
C ILE A 187 1.86 -14.29 -2.98
N ALA A 188 1.22 -14.10 -1.84
CA ALA A 188 0.48 -12.89 -1.50
C ALA A 188 1.36 -12.01 -0.60
N GLY A 189 1.86 -10.90 -1.14
CA GLY A 189 2.68 -9.94 -0.39
C GLY A 189 1.86 -9.05 0.54
N LEU A 190 2.55 -8.34 1.43
CA LEU A 190 1.96 -7.37 2.36
C LEU A 190 0.85 -7.96 3.26
N CYS A 191 0.99 -9.22 3.69
CA CYS A 191 0.01 -9.89 4.52
C CYS A 191 0.32 -9.75 6.02
N ASN A 192 -0.71 -9.48 6.82
CA ASN A 192 -0.75 -9.52 8.31
C ASN A 192 0.17 -8.51 9.03
N THR A 193 1.46 -8.51 8.77
CA THR A 193 2.47 -7.61 9.36
C THR A 193 3.36 -7.11 8.24
N TYR A 194 3.71 -5.83 8.25
CA TYR A 194 4.66 -5.27 7.29
C TYR A 194 6.07 -5.23 7.92
N SER A 195 7.00 -6.02 7.37
CA SER A 195 8.41 -6.08 7.79
C SER A 195 9.39 -5.63 6.68
N ASP A 196 8.95 -4.67 5.87
CA ASP A 196 9.70 -4.09 4.76
C ASP A 196 10.04 -5.13 3.66
N TYR A 197 11.25 -5.07 3.10
CA TYR A 197 11.64 -5.83 1.91
C TYR A 197 12.30 -7.17 2.25
N ILE A 198 12.19 -8.11 1.32
CA ILE A 198 12.89 -9.40 1.39
C ILE A 198 13.62 -9.60 0.07
N THR A 199 14.93 -9.35 0.08
CA THR A 199 15.83 -9.65 -1.04
C THR A 199 16.45 -11.04 -0.91
N THR A 200 16.93 -11.57 -2.03
CA THR A 200 17.86 -12.69 -2.02
C THR A 200 19.19 -12.28 -1.34
N PRO A 201 19.99 -13.23 -0.81
CA PRO A 201 21.32 -12.93 -0.28
C PRO A 201 22.24 -12.21 -1.27
N GLU A 202 22.09 -12.51 -2.57
CA GLU A 202 22.85 -11.92 -3.67
C GLU A 202 22.42 -10.48 -3.97
N GLU A 203 21.12 -10.23 -4.10
CA GLU A 203 20.56 -8.87 -4.22
C GLU A 203 20.91 -8.02 -3.00
N TYR A 204 20.91 -8.62 -1.80
CA TYR A 204 21.26 -7.94 -0.56
C TYR A 204 22.68 -7.38 -0.60
N GLN A 205 23.66 -8.07 -1.20
CA GLN A 205 25.04 -7.57 -1.25
C GLN A 205 25.17 -6.24 -1.98
N VAL A 206 24.29 -5.98 -2.95
CA VAL A 206 24.30 -4.74 -3.74
C VAL A 206 23.84 -3.54 -2.91
N GLN A 207 23.03 -3.76 -1.86
CA GLN A 207 22.51 -2.69 -0.99
C GLN A 207 21.82 -1.55 -1.74
N ARG A 208 21.00 -1.88 -2.75
CA ARG A 208 19.96 -0.97 -3.25
C ARG A 208 18.87 -0.74 -2.18
N TYR A 209 17.83 0.02 -2.51
CA TYR A 209 16.77 0.35 -1.55
C TYR A 209 16.19 -0.90 -0.86
N GLU A 210 15.92 -1.96 -1.62
CA GLU A 210 15.31 -3.19 -1.14
C GLU A 210 16.27 -3.98 -0.23
N GLY A 211 17.57 -4.02 -0.59
CA GLY A 211 18.61 -4.66 0.22
C GLY A 211 18.86 -3.93 1.54
N ALA A 212 18.86 -2.60 1.51
CA ALA A 212 18.95 -1.77 2.70
C ALA A 212 17.70 -1.89 3.59
N SER A 213 16.54 -2.14 2.98
CA SER A 213 15.25 -2.35 3.64
C SER A 213 14.97 -3.82 3.99
N THR A 214 15.91 -4.73 3.76
CA THR A 214 15.80 -6.14 4.22
C THR A 214 16.22 -6.25 5.68
N ILE A 215 15.28 -6.05 6.60
CA ILE A 215 15.57 -5.63 7.97
C ILE A 215 16.19 -6.70 8.87
N TYR A 216 16.02 -7.99 8.57
CA TYR A 216 16.60 -9.08 9.37
C TYR A 216 17.95 -9.59 8.84
N GLY A 217 18.59 -8.85 7.93
CA GLY A 217 19.93 -9.15 7.41
C GLY A 217 19.94 -10.02 6.15
N PRO A 218 21.13 -10.47 5.69
CA PRO A 218 21.32 -11.10 4.39
C PRO A 218 20.56 -12.43 4.22
N HIS A 219 20.26 -13.12 5.32
CA HIS A 219 19.61 -14.43 5.32
C HIS A 219 18.12 -14.38 5.64
N THR A 220 17.50 -13.20 5.56
CA THR A 220 16.06 -13.02 5.76
C THR A 220 15.26 -13.96 4.84
N LEU A 221 15.57 -13.99 3.55
CA LEU A 221 14.90 -14.90 2.62
C LEU A 221 15.13 -16.36 2.99
N THR A 222 16.37 -16.76 3.27
CA THR A 222 16.72 -18.16 3.60
C THR A 222 15.88 -18.69 4.76
N ILE A 223 15.67 -17.87 5.79
CA ILE A 223 14.82 -18.19 6.93
C ILE A 223 13.37 -18.34 6.49
N TYR A 224 12.83 -17.41 5.70
CA TYR A 224 11.48 -17.55 5.18
C TYR A 224 11.29 -18.80 4.31
N LEU A 225 12.25 -19.17 3.46
CA LEU A 225 12.16 -20.39 2.65
C LEU A 225 11.93 -21.62 3.55
N LYS A 226 12.74 -21.76 4.61
CA LYS A 226 12.58 -22.83 5.62
C LYS A 226 11.20 -22.78 6.29
N LEU A 227 10.81 -21.63 6.83
CA LEU A 227 9.56 -21.48 7.58
C LEU A 227 8.34 -21.83 6.73
N TYR A 228 8.27 -21.36 5.48
CA TYR A 228 7.14 -21.66 4.60
C TYR A 228 7.13 -23.11 4.14
N GLN A 229 8.29 -23.75 3.96
CA GLN A 229 8.36 -25.19 3.73
C GLN A 229 7.79 -25.98 4.92
N GLU A 230 8.15 -25.59 6.14
CA GLU A 230 7.62 -26.20 7.37
C GLU A 230 6.11 -26.01 7.50
N LEU A 231 5.60 -24.79 7.25
CA LEU A 231 4.16 -24.49 7.29
C LEU A 231 3.35 -25.29 6.27
N VAL A 232 3.82 -25.36 5.02
CA VAL A 232 3.16 -26.14 3.96
C VAL A 232 3.21 -27.63 4.29
N THR A 233 4.35 -28.14 4.74
CA THR A 233 4.50 -29.53 5.18
C THR A 233 3.51 -29.85 6.30
N ALA A 234 3.39 -28.96 7.30
CA ALA A 234 2.45 -29.11 8.40
C ALA A 234 0.98 -29.07 7.92
N ALA A 235 0.66 -28.20 6.96
CA ALA A 235 -0.66 -28.11 6.36
C ALA A 235 -1.05 -29.44 5.69
N ILE A 236 -0.19 -29.97 4.82
CA ILE A 236 -0.46 -31.22 4.08
C ILE A 236 -0.56 -32.42 5.03
N HIS A 237 0.37 -32.56 5.98
CA HIS A 237 0.37 -33.68 6.95
C HIS A 237 -0.67 -33.53 8.06
N LYS A 238 -1.47 -32.48 8.01
CA LYS A 238 -2.46 -32.16 9.02
C LYS A 238 -1.89 -31.99 10.44
N LYS A 239 -0.62 -31.59 10.57
CA LYS A 239 0.04 -31.37 11.86
C LYS A 239 -0.30 -30.01 12.44
N GLU A 240 -0.37 -29.95 13.76
CA GLU A 240 -0.42 -28.69 14.50
C GLU A 240 0.96 -28.02 14.50
N VAL A 241 0.97 -26.70 14.53
CA VAL A 241 2.18 -25.88 14.60
C VAL A 241 2.08 -25.01 15.84
N GLU A 242 3.16 -24.95 16.61
CA GLU A 242 3.24 -24.10 17.78
C GLU A 242 2.98 -22.64 17.39
N PRO A 243 2.10 -21.90 18.11
CA PRO A 243 1.71 -20.54 17.72
C PRO A 243 2.86 -19.54 17.63
N GLY A 244 3.96 -19.80 18.35
CA GLY A 244 5.10 -18.90 18.47
C GLY A 244 4.87 -17.75 19.47
N PRO A 245 5.81 -16.80 19.57
CA PRO A 245 5.70 -15.69 20.51
C PRO A 245 4.63 -14.69 20.09
N ASN A 246 3.92 -14.11 21.05
CA ASN A 246 2.95 -13.06 20.75
C ASN A 246 3.65 -11.76 20.30
N PRO A 247 3.16 -11.07 19.26
CA PRO A 247 3.64 -9.74 18.91
C PRO A 247 3.35 -8.74 20.03
N PRO A 248 4.11 -7.62 20.12
CA PRO A 248 3.85 -6.59 21.12
C PRO A 248 2.49 -5.94 20.89
N ASP A 249 1.70 -5.81 21.96
CA ASP A 249 0.44 -5.06 21.94
C ASP A 249 0.70 -3.59 22.29
N PHE A 250 0.51 -2.70 21.30
CA PHE A 250 0.62 -1.27 21.48
C PHE A 250 -0.76 -0.67 21.74
N ASN A 251 -0.96 -0.10 22.93
CA ASN A 251 -2.16 0.67 23.22
C ASN A 251 -2.25 1.90 22.30
N LEU A 252 -3.17 1.87 21.34
CA LEU A 252 -3.37 2.92 20.35
C LEU A 252 -3.58 4.32 20.97
N LYS A 253 -4.13 4.41 22.18
CA LYS A 253 -4.31 5.69 22.90
C LYS A 253 -3.00 6.31 23.39
N ARG A 254 -1.93 5.53 23.45
CA ARG A 254 -0.58 5.97 23.87
C ARG A 254 0.34 6.28 22.70
N LEU A 255 -0.13 6.09 21.46
CA LEU A 255 0.61 6.48 20.29
C LEU A 255 0.69 8.00 20.21
N ILE A 256 1.92 8.50 20.06
CA ILE A 256 2.17 9.93 19.97
C ILE A 256 1.89 10.35 18.52
N SER A 257 0.99 11.32 18.33
CA SER A 257 0.74 11.94 17.04
C SER A 257 1.09 13.42 17.10
N PHE A 258 1.98 13.85 16.20
CA PHE A 258 2.32 15.26 15.98
C PHE A 258 1.45 15.90 14.90
N LEU A 259 0.51 15.16 14.33
CA LEU A 259 -0.42 15.69 13.34
C LEU A 259 -1.45 16.57 14.04
N THR A 260 -1.39 17.88 13.79
CA THR A 260 -2.33 18.84 14.38
C THR A 260 -3.78 18.44 14.06
N PRO A 261 -4.69 18.40 15.04
CA PRO A 261 -6.11 18.14 14.77
C PRO A 261 -6.74 19.29 13.98
N VAL A 262 -7.91 19.05 13.38
CA VAL A 262 -8.72 20.15 12.84
C VAL A 262 -9.24 20.97 14.02
N LEU A 263 -8.86 22.24 14.10
CA LEU A 263 -9.25 23.11 15.21
C LEU A 263 -10.68 23.63 15.02
N TYR A 264 -10.95 24.22 13.87
CA TYR A 264 -12.24 24.72 13.43
C TYR A 264 -12.18 24.97 11.92
N ASP A 265 -13.35 25.16 11.31
CA ASP A 265 -13.50 25.64 9.94
C ASP A 265 -14.40 26.87 9.93
N THR A 266 -14.14 27.78 9.00
CA THR A 266 -15.00 28.97 8.82
C THR A 266 -15.17 29.25 7.34
N PRO A 267 -16.41 29.43 6.85
CA PRO A 267 -16.62 29.77 5.45
C PRO A 267 -16.03 31.16 5.17
N LYS A 268 -15.73 31.45 3.89
CA LYS A 268 -15.31 32.81 3.51
C LYS A 268 -16.42 33.81 3.85
N TRP A 269 -16.04 35.06 4.11
CA TRP A 269 -17.00 36.12 4.45
C TRP A 269 -18.13 36.21 3.41
N GLY A 270 -19.38 36.25 3.89
CA GLY A 270 -20.57 36.32 3.04
C GLY A 270 -20.92 35.03 2.29
N ARG A 271 -20.33 33.88 2.68
CA ARG A 271 -20.62 32.56 2.12
C ARG A 271 -20.98 31.56 3.22
N SER A 272 -21.66 30.50 2.82
CA SER A 272 -21.96 29.33 3.63
C SER A 272 -21.14 28.12 3.17
N PHE A 273 -20.95 27.13 4.05
CA PHE A 273 -20.43 25.83 3.61
C PHE A 273 -21.39 25.21 2.58
N GLY A 274 -20.83 24.64 1.51
CA GLY A 274 -21.62 24.13 0.39
C GLY A 274 -21.87 25.16 -0.72
N ASP A 275 -21.58 26.44 -0.53
CA ASP A 275 -21.73 27.43 -1.61
C ASP A 275 -20.80 27.10 -2.78
N CYS A 276 -21.37 26.97 -3.98
CA CYS A 276 -20.62 26.83 -5.22
C CYS A 276 -20.04 28.20 -5.65
N ILE A 277 -18.72 28.34 -5.58
CA ILE A 277 -17.98 29.57 -5.88
C ILE A 277 -17.41 29.60 -7.31
N GLN A 278 -17.33 28.45 -7.96
CA GLN A 278 -17.02 28.32 -9.38
C GLN A 278 -18.02 27.34 -9.97
N GLN A 279 -18.89 27.83 -10.85
CA GLN A 279 -19.90 27.03 -11.52
C GLN A 279 -19.32 26.33 -12.76
N PRO A 280 -19.87 25.16 -13.15
CA PRO A 280 -19.52 24.50 -14.40
C PRO A 280 -19.96 25.34 -15.61
N LYS A 281 -19.36 25.07 -16.78
CA LYS A 281 -19.86 25.60 -18.06
C LYS A 281 -21.27 25.06 -18.30
N SER A 282 -22.14 25.85 -18.92
CA SER A 282 -23.54 25.47 -19.18
C SER A 282 -23.69 24.35 -20.21
N VAL A 283 -22.70 24.19 -21.10
CA VAL A 283 -22.65 23.14 -22.12
C VAL A 283 -21.26 22.52 -22.11
N VAL A 284 -21.21 21.19 -22.18
CA VAL A 284 -19.99 20.38 -22.20
C VAL A 284 -20.15 19.21 -23.17
N HIS A 285 -19.03 18.66 -23.62
CA HIS A 285 -18.95 17.56 -24.57
C HIS A 285 -18.21 16.35 -23.97
N PRO A 286 -18.35 15.15 -24.57
CA PRO A 286 -17.47 14.03 -24.25
C PRO A 286 -15.99 14.43 -24.33
N GLY A 287 -15.18 13.99 -23.37
CA GLY A 287 -13.76 14.36 -23.24
C GLY A 287 -13.49 15.70 -22.54
N ASP A 288 -14.51 16.55 -22.31
CA ASP A 288 -14.34 17.78 -21.52
C ASP A 288 -14.08 17.48 -20.04
N VAL A 289 -13.39 18.40 -19.36
CA VAL A 289 -13.26 18.38 -17.90
C VAL A 289 -14.17 19.43 -17.28
N VAL A 290 -15.25 18.99 -16.64
CA VAL A 290 -16.15 19.83 -15.86
C VAL A 290 -15.50 20.15 -14.53
N THR A 291 -15.51 21.42 -14.12
CA THR A 291 -15.00 21.84 -12.80
C THR A 291 -16.05 22.62 -12.04
N ALA A 292 -16.25 22.26 -10.78
CA ALA A 292 -17.03 23.03 -9.82
C ALA A 292 -16.24 23.20 -8.52
N SER A 293 -16.26 24.40 -7.94
CA SER A 293 -15.57 24.67 -6.67
C SER A 293 -16.55 25.07 -5.59
N PHE A 294 -16.37 24.54 -4.38
CA PHE A 294 -17.29 24.78 -3.26
C PHE A 294 -16.55 25.24 -2.00
N VAL A 295 -17.19 26.09 -1.19
CA VAL A 295 -16.73 26.35 0.18
C VAL A 295 -16.85 25.08 1.01
N SER A 296 -15.75 24.66 1.62
CA SER A 296 -15.65 23.33 2.24
C SER A 296 -15.06 23.38 3.63
N GLY A 297 -15.52 22.49 4.52
CA GLY A 297 -14.82 22.13 5.76
C GLY A 297 -13.62 21.21 5.48
N HIS A 298 -12.82 20.90 6.50
CA HIS A 298 -11.69 19.96 6.36
C HIS A 298 -12.19 18.49 6.28
N PRO A 299 -11.76 17.69 5.29
CA PRO A 299 -12.16 16.27 5.16
C PRO A 299 -11.86 15.39 6.39
N ARG A 300 -10.92 15.79 7.25
CA ARG A 300 -10.60 15.06 8.49
C ARG A 300 -11.70 15.14 9.56
N ASN A 301 -12.71 15.99 9.37
CA ASN A 301 -13.85 16.07 10.27
C ASN A 301 -14.75 14.84 10.20
N ASN A 302 -14.86 14.22 9.01
CA ASN A 302 -15.61 12.99 8.79
C ASN A 302 -15.05 12.32 7.53
N LEU A 303 -14.63 11.06 7.65
CA LEU A 303 -14.02 10.32 6.55
C LEU A 303 -14.98 9.98 5.40
N MET A 304 -16.30 10.11 5.63
CA MET A 304 -17.35 9.73 4.68
C MET A 304 -17.25 8.24 4.27
N THR A 305 -16.86 7.36 5.20
CA THR A 305 -16.76 5.91 4.96
C THR A 305 -18.12 5.34 4.52
N GLU A 306 -18.12 4.52 3.46
CA GLU A 306 -19.33 4.03 2.77
C GLU A 306 -20.27 5.13 2.26
N ASN A 307 -19.74 6.32 2.05
CA ASN A 307 -20.44 7.49 1.50
C ASN A 307 -19.49 8.20 0.51
N THR A 308 -19.81 9.43 0.10
CA THR A 308 -19.02 10.16 -0.89
C THR A 308 -18.91 11.65 -0.58
N TYR A 309 -17.79 12.27 -0.93
CA TYR A 309 -17.60 13.73 -0.86
C TYR A 309 -18.21 14.48 -2.05
N LEU A 310 -18.53 13.79 -3.14
CA LEU A 310 -19.11 14.39 -4.35
C LEU A 310 -20.01 13.41 -5.09
N SER A 311 -21.00 13.93 -5.81
CA SER A 311 -21.70 13.17 -6.83
C SER A 311 -21.81 13.95 -8.12
N VAL A 312 -21.74 13.24 -9.24
CA VAL A 312 -22.26 13.71 -10.52
C VAL A 312 -23.64 13.10 -10.68
N GLU A 313 -24.64 13.93 -10.90
CA GLU A 313 -26.02 13.50 -11.03
C GLU A 313 -26.56 13.88 -12.40
N ARG A 314 -27.40 13.01 -12.98
CA ARG A 314 -28.09 13.23 -14.25
C ARG A 314 -29.59 13.37 -13.99
N LEU A 315 -30.25 14.31 -14.65
CA LEU A 315 -31.69 14.44 -14.65
C LEU A 315 -32.31 13.43 -15.63
N LEU A 316 -33.27 12.64 -15.14
CA LEU A 316 -34.07 11.72 -15.95
C LEU A 316 -35.35 12.38 -16.46
N GLU A 317 -36.03 11.74 -17.41
CA GLU A 317 -37.27 12.22 -18.04
C GLU A 317 -38.44 12.42 -17.06
N ASN A 318 -38.40 11.77 -15.90
CA ASN A 318 -39.39 11.90 -14.82
C ASN A 318 -39.02 12.98 -13.79
N ASP A 319 -38.13 13.91 -14.15
CA ASP A 319 -37.60 14.98 -13.29
C ASP A 319 -36.87 14.50 -12.02
N THR A 320 -36.36 13.26 -12.03
CA THR A 320 -35.55 12.72 -10.93
C THR A 320 -34.06 12.80 -11.21
N TRP A 321 -33.29 13.21 -10.20
CA TRP A 321 -31.83 13.19 -10.25
C TRP A 321 -31.31 11.81 -9.84
N VAL A 322 -30.50 11.20 -10.70
CA VAL A 322 -29.80 9.94 -10.40
C VAL A 322 -28.30 10.16 -10.37
N MET A 323 -27.66 9.58 -9.36
CA MET A 323 -26.20 9.58 -9.22
C MET A 323 -25.59 8.67 -10.28
N ILE A 324 -24.66 9.20 -11.07
CA ILE A 324 -23.96 8.46 -12.13
C ILE A 324 -22.48 8.27 -11.85
N ALA A 325 -21.90 9.10 -10.98
CA ALA A 325 -20.53 8.97 -10.51
C ALA A 325 -20.37 9.56 -9.10
N THR A 326 -19.36 9.09 -8.39
CA THR A 326 -18.95 9.40 -7.02
C THR A 326 -17.46 9.73 -6.99
N ASP A 327 -16.92 10.06 -5.82
CA ASP A 327 -15.46 10.15 -5.60
C ASP A 327 -14.69 8.82 -5.71
N ALA A 328 -15.38 7.68 -5.87
CA ALA A 328 -14.74 6.39 -6.13
C ALA A 328 -14.49 6.13 -7.63
N ASP A 329 -15.18 6.87 -8.51
CA ASP A 329 -15.11 6.70 -9.95
C ASP A 329 -13.87 7.39 -10.55
N TRP A 330 -13.25 6.76 -11.55
CA TRP A 330 -11.96 7.20 -12.09
C TRP A 330 -12.05 8.57 -12.76
N GLU A 331 -13.18 8.88 -13.39
CA GLU A 331 -13.46 10.15 -14.06
C GLU A 331 -13.61 11.34 -13.10
N THR A 332 -13.81 11.12 -11.79
CA THR A 332 -13.97 12.22 -10.84
C THR A 332 -12.70 12.48 -10.05
N LYS A 333 -12.51 13.72 -9.58
CA LYS A 333 -11.44 14.07 -8.64
C LYS A 333 -11.97 15.02 -7.57
N PHE A 334 -11.58 14.74 -6.33
CA PHE A 334 -11.81 15.58 -5.17
C PHE A 334 -10.48 16.22 -4.73
N LYS A 335 -10.35 17.54 -4.84
CA LYS A 335 -9.15 18.26 -4.39
C LYS A 335 -9.51 19.32 -3.36
N TRP A 336 -9.22 19.02 -2.10
CA TRP A 336 -9.36 19.97 -1.00
C TRP A 336 -8.15 20.91 -0.90
N VAL A 337 -8.38 22.20 -0.68
CA VAL A 337 -7.35 23.22 -0.53
C VAL A 337 -7.66 24.14 0.64
N ARG A 338 -6.69 24.28 1.56
CA ARG A 338 -6.72 25.31 2.61
C ARG A 338 -6.49 26.68 1.97
N THR A 339 -7.43 27.62 2.14
CA THR A 339 -7.29 28.98 1.60
C THR A 339 -6.81 29.98 2.65
N SER A 340 -7.07 29.73 3.93
CA SER A 340 -6.51 30.52 5.04
C SER A 340 -6.37 29.65 6.28
N VAL A 341 -5.15 29.53 6.80
CA VAL A 341 -4.87 28.79 8.03
C VAL A 341 -5.45 29.53 9.24
N ILE A 342 -5.21 30.84 9.32
CA ILE A 342 -5.64 31.68 10.46
C ILE A 342 -7.16 31.76 10.54
N LEU A 343 -7.85 31.83 9.40
CA LEU A 343 -9.32 31.89 9.39
C LEU A 343 -9.98 30.51 9.35
N GLY A 344 -9.22 29.42 9.22
CA GLY A 344 -9.81 28.09 9.06
C GLY A 344 -10.64 27.93 7.78
N SER A 345 -10.45 28.78 6.75
CA SER A 345 -11.22 28.70 5.50
C SER A 345 -10.59 27.75 4.49
N SER A 346 -11.43 26.99 3.82
CA SER A 346 -11.03 26.06 2.76
C SER A 346 -12.07 25.95 1.66
N GLN A 347 -11.66 25.37 0.54
CA GLN A 347 -12.53 25.06 -0.57
C GLN A 347 -12.13 23.70 -1.16
N VAL A 348 -13.08 23.09 -1.88
CA VAL A 348 -12.83 21.92 -2.71
C VAL A 348 -12.95 22.30 -4.17
N TYR A 349 -12.11 21.71 -5.01
CA TYR A 349 -12.29 21.64 -6.45
C TYR A 349 -12.74 20.21 -6.78
N ILE A 350 -13.93 20.09 -7.35
CA ILE A 350 -14.46 18.84 -7.88
C ILE A 350 -14.33 18.91 -9.39
N THR A 351 -13.71 17.89 -9.98
CA THR A 351 -13.65 17.75 -11.42
C THR A 351 -14.30 16.45 -11.87
N TRP A 352 -14.94 16.49 -13.03
CA TRP A 352 -15.47 15.33 -13.73
C TRP A 352 -15.00 15.35 -15.18
N GLU A 353 -14.19 14.36 -15.56
CA GLU A 353 -13.81 14.10 -16.94
C GLU A 353 -14.97 13.37 -17.63
N VAL A 354 -15.64 14.04 -18.57
CA VAL A 354 -16.86 13.52 -19.19
C VAL A 354 -16.51 12.28 -20.03
N PRO A 355 -17.02 11.09 -19.70
CA PRO A 355 -16.69 9.87 -20.44
C PRO A 355 -17.12 9.94 -21.91
N GLU A 356 -16.36 9.31 -22.81
CA GLU A 356 -16.68 9.26 -24.25
C GLU A 356 -18.06 8.65 -24.54
N ASN A 357 -18.49 7.70 -23.71
CA ASN A 357 -19.78 7.01 -23.81
C ASN A 357 -20.88 7.64 -22.94
N VAL A 358 -20.70 8.88 -22.48
CA VAL A 358 -21.70 9.61 -21.67
C VAL A 358 -23.02 9.73 -22.43
N LYS A 359 -24.14 9.64 -21.70
CA LYS A 359 -25.46 9.88 -22.29
C LYS A 359 -25.72 11.39 -22.37
N PRO A 360 -26.25 11.94 -23.49
CA PRO A 360 -26.62 13.35 -23.53
C PRO A 360 -27.72 13.66 -22.50
N GLY A 361 -27.74 14.86 -21.94
CA GLY A 361 -28.74 15.26 -20.95
C GLY A 361 -28.30 16.39 -20.04
N GLU A 362 -29.09 16.64 -19.00
CA GLU A 362 -28.76 17.62 -17.96
C GLU A 362 -28.09 16.94 -16.77
N TYR A 363 -27.07 17.60 -16.26
CA TYR A 363 -26.19 17.12 -15.21
C TYR A 363 -25.97 18.20 -14.16
N ARG A 364 -25.59 17.80 -12.94
CA ARG A 364 -25.10 18.68 -11.89
C ARG A 364 -24.04 17.99 -11.04
N ILE A 365 -23.24 18.78 -10.34
CA ILE A 365 -22.29 18.28 -9.34
C ILE A 365 -22.83 18.64 -7.96
N LYS A 366 -22.89 17.66 -7.05
CA LYS A 366 -23.08 17.89 -5.61
C LYS A 366 -21.78 17.69 -4.86
N HIS A 367 -21.63 18.43 -3.78
CA HIS A 367 -20.57 18.27 -2.80
C HIS A 367 -21.18 17.98 -1.43
N PHE A 368 -20.63 16.99 -0.73
CA PHE A 368 -20.99 16.66 0.64
C PHE A 368 -19.77 16.84 1.54
N GLY A 369 -19.97 17.37 2.74
CA GLY A 369 -18.87 17.52 3.67
C GLY A 369 -19.31 17.81 5.09
N HIS A 370 -18.31 17.92 5.95
CA HIS A 370 -18.50 18.25 7.35
C HIS A 370 -17.57 19.38 7.76
N TYR A 371 -18.08 20.34 8.55
CA TYR A 371 -17.29 21.42 9.11
C TYR A 371 -17.24 21.32 10.63
N ARG A 372 -16.11 21.73 11.23
CA ARG A 372 -15.98 21.83 12.68
C ARG A 372 -16.28 23.26 13.13
N TYR A 373 -17.31 23.43 13.95
CA TYR A 373 -17.66 24.75 14.48
C TYR A 373 -16.67 25.19 15.57
N ILE A 374 -16.42 26.49 15.67
CA ILE A 374 -15.41 27.06 16.58
C ILE A 374 -15.72 26.80 18.07
N LEU A 375 -17.00 26.70 18.44
CA LEU A 375 -17.43 26.35 19.80
C LEU A 375 -17.56 24.84 20.03
N GLY A 376 -17.12 24.02 19.07
CA GLY A 376 -17.22 22.57 19.11
C GLY A 376 -18.38 22.02 18.28
N GLY A 377 -18.35 20.70 18.05
CA GLY A 377 -19.28 20.01 17.16
C GLY A 377 -18.79 19.91 15.72
N VAL A 378 -19.25 18.86 15.03
CA VAL A 378 -19.00 18.61 13.62
C VAL A 378 -20.36 18.49 12.94
N TYR A 379 -20.59 19.26 11.88
CA TYR A 379 -21.90 19.38 11.23
C TYR A 379 -21.79 19.11 9.75
N ALA A 380 -22.75 18.34 9.22
CA ALA A 380 -22.85 18.04 7.81
C ALA A 380 -23.38 19.25 7.02
N TYR A 381 -22.97 19.35 5.77
CA TYR A 381 -23.53 20.28 4.79
C TYR A 381 -23.51 19.64 3.40
N GLU A 382 -24.33 20.17 2.50
CA GLU A 382 -24.28 19.86 1.08
C GLU A 382 -24.25 21.13 0.23
N GLY A 383 -23.66 21.02 -0.95
CA GLY A 383 -23.60 22.06 -1.96
C GLY A 383 -24.01 21.49 -3.31
N VAL A 384 -24.66 22.31 -4.14
CA VAL A 384 -25.12 21.91 -5.48
C VAL A 384 -24.68 22.96 -6.48
N SER A 385 -24.08 22.53 -7.59
CA SER A 385 -23.77 23.42 -8.71
C SER A 385 -25.04 23.80 -9.48
N ASN A 386 -24.92 24.78 -10.38
CA ASN A 386 -25.88 24.94 -11.46
C ASN A 386 -25.91 23.68 -12.33
N THR A 387 -27.03 23.47 -13.02
CA THR A 387 -27.15 22.43 -14.03
C THR A 387 -26.34 22.80 -15.27
N PHE A 388 -25.87 21.78 -15.98
CA PHE A 388 -25.17 21.91 -17.25
C PHE A 388 -25.58 20.79 -18.20
N LYS A 389 -25.51 21.04 -19.50
CA LYS A 389 -25.94 20.12 -20.53
C LYS A 389 -24.76 19.42 -21.17
N VAL A 390 -24.80 18.09 -21.18
CA VAL A 390 -23.86 17.27 -21.95
C VAL A 390 -24.45 17.06 -23.35
N ILE A 391 -23.71 17.49 -24.37
CA ILE A 391 -24.10 17.33 -25.78
C ILE A 391 -23.09 16.41 -26.46
N VAL A 392 -23.58 15.28 -26.96
CA VAL A 392 -22.80 14.36 -27.80
C VAL A 392 -23.05 14.77 -29.26
N PRO A 393 -22.01 15.18 -30.01
CA PRO A 393 -22.15 15.45 -31.44
C PRO A 393 -22.65 14.22 -32.17
N ASP A 394 -23.60 14.38 -33.10
CA ASP A 394 -23.97 13.28 -34.00
C ASP A 394 -22.77 13.01 -34.93
N PRO A 395 -22.20 11.79 -34.92
CA PRO A 395 -21.08 11.46 -35.80
C PRO A 395 -21.41 11.59 -37.30
N ASN A 396 -22.68 11.77 -37.67
CA ASN A 396 -23.15 11.89 -39.06
C ASN A 396 -23.45 13.33 -39.51
N ILE A 397 -23.22 14.34 -38.66
CA ILE A 397 -23.47 15.74 -39.01
C ILE A 397 -22.11 16.47 -39.06
N HIS A 398 -21.58 16.62 -40.29
CA HIS A 398 -20.39 17.42 -40.60
C HIS A 398 -20.70 18.91 -40.74
#